data_AF-O24634-F1
#
_entry.id   AF-O24634-F1
#
_cell.length_a   1.000
_cell.length_b   1.000
_cell.length_c   1.000
_cell.angle_alpha   90.00
_cell.angle_beta   90.00
_cell.angle_gamma   90.00
#
_symmetry.space_group_name_H-M   'P 1'
#
loop_
_entity.id
_entity.type
_entity.pdbx_description
1 polymer ?
#
loop_
_entity_poly.entity_id
_entity_poly.type
_entity_poly.pdbx_seq_one_letter_code
_entity_poly.pdbx_strand_id
1 'polypeptide(L)'
;MAASSTMLSSVATAACAAPAQASMVAPFVGLKSTSAFPVTQKPATGLSTLPSNGGRVQCMKVWPIVGLKKFETLSYLPTLSVESLLKQIEYLIRNGWVPCLEFSLEGFVSRDNNKSPGYYDGRYWTMWKLPMFGCTDAAQVVKEAAECKKEYPAAFIRVIGFDNVRQVQCVSFIVERPE
;
A
#
# COMPACT_ATOMS: atom_id res chain seq x y z
N MET A 1 24.66 -15.01 -46.75
CA MET A 1 23.82 -13.80 -46.72
C MET A 1 23.84 -13.26 -45.29
N ALA A 2 24.25 -12.00 -45.18
CA ALA A 2 24.41 -11.11 -44.01
C ALA A 2 24.25 -11.67 -42.57
N ALA A 3 25.38 -11.78 -41.88
CA ALA A 3 25.50 -11.54 -40.45
C ALA A 3 26.25 -10.20 -40.27
N SER A 4 25.65 -9.24 -39.55
CA SER A 4 26.29 -8.02 -39.03
C SER A 4 25.88 -7.92 -37.56
N SER A 5 26.74 -8.22 -36.59
CA SER A 5 27.93 -7.52 -36.09
C SER A 5 27.63 -6.24 -35.26
N THR A 6 27.83 -6.40 -33.94
CA THR A 6 28.68 -5.57 -33.05
C THR A 6 28.20 -4.14 -32.70
N MET A 7 28.55 -3.48 -31.58
CA MET A 7 29.51 -3.68 -30.49
C MET A 7 28.92 -3.06 -29.19
N LEU A 8 29.48 -3.47 -28.05
CA LEU A 8 29.32 -2.86 -26.73
C LEU A 8 29.94 -1.46 -26.64
N SER A 9 29.48 -0.65 -25.68
CA SER A 9 30.38 0.21 -24.90
C SER A 9 29.74 0.55 -23.55
N SER A 10 30.27 -0.05 -22.50
CA SER A 10 30.09 0.34 -21.11
C SER A 10 30.95 1.57 -20.81
N VAL A 11 30.40 2.52 -20.04
CA VAL A 11 31.17 3.62 -19.45
C VAL A 11 30.89 3.59 -17.96
N ALA A 12 31.90 3.21 -17.19
CA ALA A 12 31.94 3.41 -15.74
C ALA A 12 32.60 4.76 -15.49
N THR A 13 31.88 5.69 -14.84
CA THR A 13 32.46 6.92 -14.32
C THR A 13 32.72 6.79 -12.83
N ALA A 14 33.97 7.08 -12.48
CA ALA A 14 34.54 6.97 -11.15
C ALA A 14 33.88 7.90 -10.12
N ALA A 15 33.91 7.43 -8.87
CA ALA A 15 33.47 8.14 -7.69
C ALA A 15 34.28 9.41 -7.44
N CYS A 16 33.58 10.50 -7.13
CA CYS A 16 34.14 11.68 -6.48
C CYS A 16 33.51 11.79 -5.08
N ALA A 17 34.29 11.54 -4.04
CA ALA A 17 33.89 11.82 -2.66
C ALA A 17 34.03 13.34 -2.41
N ALA A 18 32.93 14.00 -2.04
CA ALA A 18 32.93 15.35 -1.50
C ALA A 18 32.34 15.31 -0.09
N PRO A 19 32.84 16.12 0.86
CA PRO A 19 32.62 15.93 2.28
C PRO A 19 31.19 16.32 2.69
N ALA A 20 30.65 15.59 3.67
CA ALA A 20 29.40 15.90 4.32
C ALA A 20 29.49 17.25 5.03
N GLN A 21 28.87 18.29 4.47
CA GLN A 21 28.52 19.49 5.23
C GLN A 21 27.26 19.20 6.04
N ALA A 22 27.44 19.06 7.35
CA ALA A 22 26.35 19.08 8.31
C ALA A 22 25.71 20.48 8.29
N SER A 23 24.59 20.63 7.57
CA SER A 23 23.71 21.78 7.77
C SER A 23 23.05 21.63 9.13
N MET A 24 23.47 22.50 10.06
CA MET A 24 22.90 22.63 11.40
C MET A 24 21.43 23.04 11.29
N VAL A 25 20.51 22.08 11.38
CA VAL A 25 19.08 22.38 11.54
C VAL A 25 18.81 22.58 13.02
N ALA A 26 18.38 23.79 13.38
CA ALA A 26 17.98 24.14 14.75
C ALA A 26 16.94 23.13 15.27
N PRO A 27 17.02 22.70 16.53
CA PRO A 27 16.15 21.66 17.06
C PRO A 27 14.72 22.20 17.18
N PHE A 28 13.76 21.33 16.85
CA PHE A 28 12.34 21.58 17.05
C PHE A 28 12.05 21.87 18.53
N VAL A 29 11.80 23.14 18.84
CA VAL A 29 11.25 23.55 20.14
C VAL A 29 9.74 23.40 20.01
N GLY A 30 9.22 22.25 20.45
CA GLY A 30 7.79 21.96 20.40
C GLY A 30 6.92 23.07 21.01
N LEU A 31 5.63 23.08 20.63
CA LEU A 31 4.62 24.02 21.12
C LEU A 31 4.67 24.13 22.65
N LYS A 32 5.23 25.23 23.15
CA LYS A 32 4.98 25.64 24.54
C LYS A 32 3.54 26.12 24.60
N SER A 33 2.68 25.31 25.22
CA SER A 33 1.34 25.72 25.64
C SER A 33 1.48 26.87 26.64
N THR A 34 1.43 28.11 26.18
CA THR A 34 1.30 29.29 27.05
C THR A 34 -0.19 29.50 27.35
N SER A 35 -0.78 28.60 28.13
CA SER A 35 -1.99 28.90 28.90
C SER A 35 -1.54 29.33 30.30
N ALA A 36 -1.45 30.65 30.46
CA ALA A 36 -1.09 31.31 31.70
C ALA A 36 -2.18 31.06 32.76
N PHE A 37 -1.94 30.13 33.68
CA PHE A 37 -2.60 30.10 34.98
C PHE A 37 -1.66 30.73 36.03
N PRO A 38 -2.20 31.53 36.97
CA PRO A 38 -1.39 32.31 37.90
C PRO A 38 -0.60 31.42 38.88
N VAL A 39 0.72 31.55 38.75
CA VAL A 39 1.86 31.33 39.66
C VAL A 39 1.50 30.89 41.10
N THR A 40 1.88 29.66 41.44
CA THR A 40 2.37 29.32 42.79
C THR A 40 3.79 28.79 42.64
N GLN A 41 4.80 29.54 43.10
CA GLN A 41 6.20 29.16 43.03
C GLN A 41 6.47 27.95 43.93
N LYS A 42 6.77 26.78 43.34
CA LYS A 42 7.39 25.65 44.05
C LYS A 42 8.91 25.68 43.80
N PRO A 43 9.74 25.40 44.81
CA PRO A 43 11.18 25.57 44.73
C PRO A 43 11.81 24.62 43.70
N ALA A 44 12.78 25.16 42.98
CA ALA A 44 13.53 24.51 41.92
C ALA A 44 14.40 23.36 42.48
N THR A 45 13.85 22.15 42.53
CA THR A 45 14.60 20.92 42.79
C THR A 45 14.32 19.89 41.69
N GLY A 46 15.29 19.72 40.78
CA GLY A 46 15.58 18.40 40.19
C GLY A 46 14.83 17.95 38.93
N LEU A 47 14.48 18.83 37.97
CA LEU A 47 13.91 18.39 36.68
C LEU A 47 14.96 18.06 35.59
N SER A 48 16.26 18.13 35.90
CA SER A 48 17.35 17.87 34.94
C SER A 48 17.54 16.37 34.63
N THR A 49 16.84 15.48 35.34
CA THR A 49 16.97 14.02 35.20
C THR A 49 15.75 13.36 34.57
N LEU A 50 14.73 14.14 34.17
CA LEU A 50 13.66 13.60 33.34
C LEU A 50 14.21 13.33 31.94
N PRO A 51 13.94 12.16 31.34
CA PRO A 51 14.29 11.90 29.95
C PRO A 51 13.59 12.94 29.06
N SER A 52 14.33 13.98 28.66
CA SER A 52 13.86 14.95 27.69
C SER A 52 13.73 14.25 26.35
N ASN A 53 12.52 14.23 25.80
CA ASN A 53 12.28 13.75 24.44
C ASN A 53 13.08 14.54 23.38
N GLY A 54 13.73 15.66 23.75
CA GLY A 54 14.42 16.57 22.83
C GLY A 54 15.48 15.93 21.92
N GLY A 55 16.12 14.83 22.34
CA GLY A 55 17.04 14.06 21.48
C GLY A 55 16.37 12.93 20.67
N ARG A 56 15.17 12.49 21.08
CA ARG A 56 14.42 11.40 20.44
C ARG A 56 13.41 11.87 19.40
N VAL A 57 13.11 13.18 19.34
CA VAL A 57 12.16 13.72 18.34
C VAL A 57 12.63 13.45 16.91
N GLN A 58 13.94 13.47 16.63
CA GLN A 58 14.47 13.13 15.29
C GLN A 58 14.27 11.65 14.92
N CYS A 59 14.06 10.76 15.89
CA CYS A 59 13.76 9.35 15.64
C CYS A 59 12.26 9.09 15.42
N MET A 60 11.40 10.10 15.60
CA MET A 60 9.96 9.99 15.39
C MET A 60 9.64 10.19 13.91
N LYS A 61 9.12 9.15 13.26
CA LYS A 61 8.62 9.25 11.89
C LYS A 61 7.16 9.69 11.90
N VAL A 62 6.80 10.59 10.99
CA VAL A 62 5.40 11.01 10.77
C VAL A 62 4.80 10.12 9.68
N TRP A 63 3.61 9.60 9.91
CA TRP A 63 2.90 8.82 8.90
C TRP A 63 2.48 9.71 7.71
N PRO A 64 2.74 9.30 6.45
CA PRO A 64 2.35 10.12 5.31
C PRO A 64 0.84 10.27 5.18
N ILE A 65 0.37 11.50 5.00
CA ILE A 65 -1.06 11.84 4.86
C ILE A 65 -1.53 11.88 3.39
N VAL A 66 -0.61 11.79 2.42
CA VAL A 66 -0.88 11.81 0.97
C VAL A 66 -0.06 10.71 0.30
N GLY A 67 -0.56 10.17 -0.82
CA GLY A 67 0.16 9.20 -1.65
C GLY A 67 0.15 7.74 -1.18
N LEU A 68 -0.43 7.45 0.01
CA LEU A 68 -0.47 6.10 0.58
C LEU A 68 -1.90 5.61 0.89
N LYS A 69 -2.85 5.89 -0.01
CA LYS A 69 -4.20 5.32 0.09
C LYS A 69 -4.15 3.77 0.09
N LYS A 70 -5.17 3.16 0.70
CA LYS A 70 -5.19 1.73 1.03
C LYS A 70 -6.35 1.00 0.36
N PHE A 71 -6.18 -0.30 0.21
CA PHE A 71 -7.08 -1.21 -0.51
C PHE A 71 -7.39 -2.43 0.37
N GLU A 72 -7.71 -2.20 1.64
CA GLU A 72 -8.01 -3.24 2.63
C GLU A 72 -6.84 -4.24 2.83
N THR A 73 -7.15 -5.52 3.01
CA THR A 73 -6.21 -6.60 3.37
C THR A 73 -4.99 -6.64 2.44
N LEU A 74 -3.81 -6.82 3.03
CA LEU A 74 -2.49 -6.82 2.40
C LEU A 74 -1.98 -5.46 1.87
N SER A 75 -2.80 -4.40 1.80
CA SER A 75 -2.39 -3.11 1.20
C SER A 75 -1.42 -2.24 2.05
N TYR A 76 -1.12 -2.67 3.27
CA TYR A 76 -0.07 -2.08 4.11
C TYR A 76 1.29 -2.77 3.94
N LEU A 77 1.33 -3.95 3.31
CA LEU A 77 2.55 -4.66 2.98
C LEU A 77 3.21 -4.04 1.74
N PRO A 78 4.50 -4.34 1.49
CA PRO A 78 5.11 -4.09 0.19
C PRO A 78 4.28 -4.71 -0.94
N THR A 79 4.37 -4.14 -2.15
CA THR A 79 3.72 -4.68 -3.34
C THR A 79 4.07 -6.16 -3.50
N LEU A 80 3.05 -7.00 -3.67
CA LEU A 80 3.24 -8.45 -3.76
C LEU A 80 4.02 -8.79 -5.03
N SER A 81 5.07 -9.61 -4.88
CA SER A 81 5.72 -10.24 -6.03
C SER A 81 4.76 -11.25 -6.69
N VAL A 82 5.01 -11.60 -7.95
CA VAL A 82 4.23 -12.63 -8.66
C VAL A 82 4.22 -13.96 -7.88
N GLU A 83 5.35 -14.35 -7.27
CA GLU A 83 5.44 -15.53 -6.41
C GLU A 83 4.54 -15.43 -5.17
N SER A 84 4.51 -14.27 -4.52
CA SER A 84 3.65 -14.05 -3.36
C SER A 84 2.17 -14.03 -3.74
N LEU A 85 1.85 -13.45 -4.89
CA LEU A 85 0.51 -13.45 -5.46
C LEU A 85 0.00 -14.88 -5.73
N LEU A 86 0.83 -15.71 -6.35
CA LEU A 86 0.54 -17.14 -6.57
C LEU A 86 0.24 -17.84 -5.25
N LYS A 87 1.07 -17.64 -4.21
CA LYS A 87 0.84 -18.22 -2.86
C LYS A 87 -0.49 -17.79 -2.23
N GLN A 88 -0.92 -16.54 -2.44
CA GLN A 88 -2.23 -16.08 -1.96
C GLN A 88 -3.37 -16.77 -2.70
N ILE A 89 -3.27 -16.91 -4.02
CA ILE A 89 -4.28 -17.59 -4.85
C ILE A 89 -4.33 -19.09 -4.52
N GLU A 90 -3.18 -19.75 -4.33
CA GLU A 90 -3.10 -21.14 -3.86
C GLU A 90 -3.76 -21.33 -2.49
N TYR A 91 -3.70 -20.32 -1.61
CA TYR A 91 -4.46 -20.33 -0.37
C TYR A 91 -5.98 -20.33 -0.62
N LEU A 92 -6.51 -19.52 -1.54
CA LEU A 92 -7.94 -19.58 -1.91
C LEU A 92 -8.33 -20.98 -2.40
N ILE A 93 -7.56 -21.53 -3.35
CA ILE A 93 -7.82 -22.83 -3.97
C ILE A 93 -7.79 -23.95 -2.92
N ARG A 94 -6.80 -23.96 -2.01
CA ARG A 94 -6.70 -24.95 -0.93
C ARG A 94 -7.88 -24.93 0.06
N ASN A 95 -8.51 -23.77 0.25
CA ASN A 95 -9.71 -23.66 1.09
C ASN A 95 -11.01 -23.98 0.32
N GLY A 96 -10.93 -24.37 -0.96
CA GLY A 96 -12.10 -24.63 -1.79
C GLY A 96 -12.87 -23.36 -2.17
N TRP A 97 -12.25 -22.18 -2.04
CA TRP A 97 -12.89 -20.92 -2.40
C TRP A 97 -12.71 -20.61 -3.88
N VAL A 98 -13.72 -20.00 -4.49
CA VAL A 98 -13.73 -19.69 -5.92
C VAL A 98 -13.09 -18.32 -6.16
N PRO A 99 -11.93 -18.23 -6.83
CA PRO A 99 -11.31 -16.96 -7.14
C PRO A 99 -12.09 -16.21 -8.22
N CYS A 100 -12.12 -14.88 -8.12
CA CYS A 100 -12.69 -13.98 -9.10
C CYS A 100 -11.86 -12.70 -9.16
N LEU A 101 -11.87 -12.02 -10.31
CA LEU A 101 -11.21 -10.74 -10.50
C LEU A 101 -12.26 -9.63 -10.61
N GLU A 102 -11.94 -8.48 -10.03
CA GLU A 102 -12.72 -7.26 -10.22
C GLU A 102 -11.78 -6.10 -10.51
N PHE A 103 -12.26 -5.16 -11.32
CA PHE A 103 -11.50 -3.98 -11.72
C PHE A 103 -12.35 -2.71 -11.66
N SER A 104 -11.70 -1.57 -11.46
CA SER A 104 -12.35 -0.27 -11.42
C SER A 104 -11.37 0.83 -11.80
N LEU A 105 -11.84 1.87 -12.49
CA LEU A 105 -11.09 3.13 -12.66
C LEU A 105 -11.10 3.97 -11.37
N GLU A 106 -12.08 3.76 -10.50
CA GLU A 106 -12.23 4.43 -9.21
C GLU A 106 -11.91 3.47 -8.06
N GLY A 107 -10.81 3.71 -7.35
CA GLY A 107 -10.26 2.77 -6.38
C GLY A 107 -10.82 2.85 -4.95
N PHE A 108 -11.72 3.79 -4.65
CA PHE A 108 -12.13 4.11 -3.27
C PHE A 108 -13.63 4.32 -3.12
N VAL A 109 -14.12 4.08 -1.91
CA VAL A 109 -15.52 4.34 -1.57
C VAL A 109 -15.84 5.84 -1.54
N SER A 110 -17.05 6.19 -1.95
CA SER A 110 -17.61 7.54 -1.87
C SER A 110 -19.00 7.51 -1.21
N ARG A 111 -19.64 8.67 -1.09
CA ARG A 111 -20.99 8.82 -0.48
C ARG A 111 -21.78 9.87 -1.26
N ASP A 112 -21.92 9.61 -2.55
CA ASP A 112 -22.51 10.53 -3.52
C ASP A 112 -24.04 10.39 -3.54
N ASN A 113 -24.55 9.16 -3.37
CA ASN A 113 -25.98 8.87 -3.52
C ASN A 113 -26.76 8.90 -2.19
N ASN A 114 -26.12 8.57 -1.07
CA ASN A 114 -26.76 8.60 0.25
C ASN A 114 -25.74 8.69 1.40
N LYS A 115 -26.19 9.15 2.57
CA LYS A 115 -25.36 9.30 3.80
C LYS A 115 -25.94 8.59 5.04
N SER A 116 -26.93 7.71 4.87
CA SER A 116 -27.45 6.87 5.95
C SER A 116 -26.41 5.85 6.48
N PRO A 117 -26.57 5.34 7.71
CA PRO A 117 -25.65 4.33 8.28
C PRO A 117 -25.55 3.08 7.39
N GLY A 118 -24.31 2.65 7.09
CA GLY A 118 -24.04 1.46 6.27
C GLY A 118 -24.09 1.67 4.75
N TYR A 119 -24.49 2.87 4.28
CA TYR A 119 -24.49 3.20 2.86
C TYR A 119 -23.18 3.86 2.42
N TYR A 120 -22.55 3.25 1.41
CA TYR A 120 -21.36 3.74 0.72
C TYR A 120 -21.44 3.34 -0.76
N ASP A 121 -21.02 4.26 -1.63
CA ASP A 121 -20.80 4.04 -3.05
C ASP A 121 -19.39 3.50 -3.29
N GLY A 122 -19.10 2.98 -4.48
CA GLY A 122 -17.76 2.49 -4.85
C GLY A 122 -17.30 1.20 -4.16
N ARG A 123 -18.16 0.53 -3.38
CA ARG A 123 -17.86 -0.80 -2.79
C ARG A 123 -17.77 -1.90 -3.86
N TYR A 124 -18.67 -1.86 -4.83
CA TYR A 124 -18.68 -2.76 -5.97
C TYR A 124 -17.74 -2.25 -7.04
N TRP A 125 -16.93 -3.16 -7.57
CA TRP A 125 -16.12 -2.97 -8.76
C TRP A 125 -16.70 -3.80 -9.90
N THR A 126 -16.26 -3.56 -11.13
CA THR A 126 -16.74 -4.32 -12.28
C THR A 126 -16.10 -5.71 -12.28
N MET A 127 -16.92 -6.75 -12.40
CA MET A 127 -16.44 -8.14 -12.48
C MET A 127 -15.66 -8.35 -13.79
N TRP A 128 -14.48 -8.96 -13.70
CA TRP A 128 -13.74 -9.43 -14.86
C TRP A 128 -14.18 -10.86 -15.20
N LYS A 129 -14.83 -11.02 -16.35
CA LYS A 129 -15.42 -12.29 -16.80
C LYS A 129 -16.38 -12.85 -15.74
N LEU A 130 -16.11 -14.05 -15.19
CA LEU A 130 -16.91 -14.73 -14.18
C LEU A 130 -15.99 -15.34 -13.11
N PRO A 131 -16.51 -15.69 -11.91
CA PRO A 131 -15.76 -16.47 -10.95
C PRO A 131 -15.22 -17.76 -11.58
N MET A 132 -13.96 -18.08 -11.32
CA MET A 132 -13.24 -19.16 -11.99
C MET A 132 -13.58 -20.51 -11.33
N PHE A 133 -14.82 -20.97 -11.52
CA PHE A 133 -15.32 -22.23 -10.99
C PHE A 133 -14.47 -23.41 -11.47
N GLY A 134 -14.06 -24.28 -10.55
CA GLY A 134 -13.21 -25.44 -10.86
C GLY A 134 -11.74 -25.09 -11.14
N CYS A 135 -11.31 -23.85 -10.92
CA CYS A 135 -9.90 -23.46 -11.04
C CYS A 135 -9.03 -24.21 -10.01
N THR A 136 -8.06 -24.95 -10.52
CA THR A 136 -7.08 -25.71 -9.71
C THR A 136 -5.66 -25.19 -9.85
N ASP A 137 -5.42 -24.25 -10.77
CA ASP A 137 -4.10 -23.70 -11.08
C ASP A 137 -4.09 -22.18 -10.83
N ALA A 138 -3.27 -21.75 -9.85
CA ALA A 138 -3.12 -20.34 -9.51
C ALA A 138 -2.56 -19.50 -10.68
N ALA A 139 -1.78 -20.10 -11.58
CA ALA A 139 -1.23 -19.40 -12.73
C ALA A 139 -2.33 -18.93 -13.70
N GLN A 140 -3.47 -19.62 -13.77
CA GLN A 140 -4.62 -19.19 -14.58
C GLN A 140 -5.19 -17.86 -14.07
N VAL A 141 -5.34 -17.71 -12.76
CA VAL A 141 -5.85 -16.47 -12.14
C VAL A 141 -4.89 -15.30 -12.38
N VAL A 142 -3.57 -15.54 -12.27
CA VAL A 142 -2.55 -14.52 -12.54
C VAL A 142 -2.56 -14.12 -14.03
N LYS A 143 -2.73 -15.08 -14.93
CA LYS A 143 -2.85 -14.81 -16.37
C LYS A 143 -4.06 -13.93 -16.67
N GLU A 144 -5.21 -14.22 -16.07
CA GLU A 144 -6.42 -13.41 -16.21
C GLU A 144 -6.25 -11.98 -15.67
N ALA A 145 -5.52 -11.81 -14.54
CA ALA A 145 -5.19 -10.49 -14.03
C ALA A 145 -4.30 -9.69 -15.00
N ALA A 146 -3.34 -10.37 -15.67
CA ALA A 146 -2.50 -9.76 -16.69
C ALA A 146 -3.28 -9.40 -17.97
N GLU A 147 -4.25 -10.23 -18.38
CA GLU A 147 -5.17 -9.90 -19.48
C GLU A 147 -6.03 -8.67 -19.14
N CYS A 148 -6.57 -8.62 -17.92
CA CYS A 148 -7.34 -7.47 -17.43
C CYS A 148 -6.51 -6.19 -17.42
N LYS A 149 -5.26 -6.24 -16.92
CA LYS A 149 -4.31 -5.11 -16.94
C LYS A 149 -4.01 -4.63 -18.36
N LYS A 150 -3.85 -5.56 -19.31
CA LYS A 150 -3.57 -5.23 -20.70
C LYS A 150 -4.74 -4.47 -21.35
N GLU A 151 -5.97 -4.89 -21.06
CA GLU A 151 -7.18 -4.25 -21.60
C GLU A 151 -7.49 -2.91 -20.90
N TYR A 152 -7.32 -2.86 -19.58
CA TYR A 152 -7.61 -1.70 -18.74
C TYR A 152 -6.37 -1.24 -17.95
N PRO A 153 -5.37 -0.62 -18.61
CA PRO A 153 -4.09 -0.26 -17.98
C PRO A 153 -4.23 0.81 -16.89
N ALA A 154 -5.30 1.61 -16.92
CA ALA A 154 -5.58 2.64 -15.92
C ALA A 154 -6.45 2.14 -14.75
N ALA A 155 -6.83 0.86 -14.73
CA ALA A 155 -7.70 0.31 -13.69
C ALA A 155 -6.93 -0.25 -12.50
N PHE A 156 -7.51 -0.10 -11.31
CA PHE A 156 -7.20 -0.94 -10.17
C PHE A 156 -7.74 -2.35 -10.43
N ILE A 157 -7.00 -3.38 -10.05
CA ILE A 157 -7.44 -4.78 -10.18
C ILE A 157 -7.25 -5.45 -8.82
N ARG A 158 -8.30 -6.16 -8.37
CA ARG A 158 -8.26 -6.95 -7.13
C ARG A 158 -8.68 -8.39 -7.40
N VAL A 159 -8.10 -9.31 -6.62
CA VAL A 159 -8.56 -10.69 -6.54
C VAL A 159 -9.46 -10.83 -5.32
N ILE A 160 -10.60 -11.49 -5.52
CA ILE A 160 -11.54 -11.85 -4.47
C ILE A 160 -11.75 -13.36 -4.46
N GLY A 161 -12.21 -13.90 -3.32
CA GLY A 161 -12.50 -15.32 -3.16
C GLY A 161 -13.83 -15.55 -2.48
N PHE A 162 -14.68 -16.40 -3.07
CA PHE A 162 -16.01 -16.73 -2.54
C PHE A 162 -16.03 -18.11 -1.89
N ASP A 163 -16.65 -18.18 -0.72
CA ASP A 163 -17.03 -19.42 -0.06
C ASP A 163 -18.53 -19.66 -0.30
N ASN A 164 -18.84 -20.64 -1.15
CA ASN A 164 -20.20 -20.97 -1.52
C ASN A 164 -20.97 -21.66 -0.39
N VAL A 165 -20.28 -22.31 0.56
CA VAL A 165 -20.91 -22.96 1.72
C VAL A 165 -21.40 -21.90 2.70
N ARG A 166 -20.55 -20.90 2.97
CA ARG A 166 -20.87 -19.80 3.89
C ARG A 166 -21.62 -18.63 3.22
N GLN A 167 -21.71 -18.63 1.89
CA GLN A 167 -22.31 -17.55 1.08
C GLN A 167 -21.68 -16.17 1.33
N VAL A 168 -20.36 -16.13 1.47
CA VAL A 168 -19.61 -14.90 1.74
C VAL A 168 -18.39 -14.78 0.84
N GLN A 169 -17.98 -13.53 0.59
CA GLN A 169 -16.65 -13.23 0.08
C GLN A 169 -15.66 -13.32 1.24
N CYS A 170 -14.79 -14.33 1.22
CA CYS A 170 -13.82 -14.60 2.27
C CYS A 170 -12.52 -13.83 2.11
N VAL A 171 -12.18 -13.41 0.89
CA VAL A 171 -10.91 -12.75 0.58
C VAL A 171 -11.12 -11.58 -0.38
N SER A 172 -10.33 -10.52 -0.19
CA SER A 172 -10.18 -9.41 -1.11
C SER A 172 -8.78 -8.82 -0.93
N PHE A 173 -7.97 -8.76 -1.99
CA PHE A 173 -6.68 -8.05 -1.97
C PHE A 173 -6.34 -7.46 -3.35
N ILE A 174 -5.65 -6.33 -3.33
CA ILE A 174 -5.22 -5.63 -4.54
C ILE A 174 -4.09 -6.39 -5.26
N VAL A 175 -4.14 -6.47 -6.59
CA VAL A 175 -3.10 -7.08 -7.42
C VAL A 175 -2.42 -6.09 -8.36
N GLU A 176 -3.16 -5.11 -8.87
CA GLU A 176 -2.63 -4.06 -9.75
C GLU A 176 -3.13 -2.68 -9.30
N ARG A 177 -2.24 -1.68 -9.39
CA ARG A 177 -2.57 -0.26 -9.18
C ARG A 177 -2.07 0.48 -10.42
N PRO A 178 -2.87 1.38 -11.01
CA PRO A 178 -2.37 2.25 -12.08
C PRO A 178 -1.19 3.08 -11.58
N GLU A 179 -0.34 3.48 -12.52
CA GLU A 179 0.80 4.38 -12.28
C GLU A 179 0.38 5.77 -11.78
#